data_AF-A0AAE1U7N8-F1
#
_entry.id   AF-A0AAE1U7N8-F1
#
_cell.length_a   1.000
_cell.length_b   1.000
_cell.length_c   1.000
_cell.angle_alpha   90.00
_cell.angle_beta   90.00
_cell.angle_gamma   90.00
#
_symmetry.space_group_name_H-M   'P 1'
#
loop_
_entity.id
_entity.type
_entity.pdbx_description
1 polymer ?
#
loop_
_entity_poly.entity_id
_entity_poly.type
_entity_poly.pdbx_seq_one_letter_code
_entity_poly.pdbx_strand_id
1 'polypeptide(L)'
;MRARTFACACVCALACVLTLSAALPVKEKKQQQQEHQQQQEDKEQEELNLEYGRYLKEVVQALESDPNFRKKLEGAQVDDIKSGKIARELHFVDHNIRTKLDELKRRELERLRHLAVKEHEKKTGVDRTMLKVPVHIDHRNPMRFEVEDLKKLIVKTTEDLEKVDQQRRSEFKQYEMEKEFQRHQDLQGMDDQHRQQAEEKHTDEVKKHADHPKLHHPGSKQQLEQVWEEQDHMQPEDFDPNTFFHLHGK
;
A
#
# COMPACT_ATOMS: atom_id res chain seq x y z
N MET A 1 -47.44 -49.47 41.30
CA MET A 1 -46.67 -50.30 40.35
C MET A 1 -46.90 -49.77 38.94
N ARG A 2 -45.87 -49.20 38.30
CA ARG A 2 -45.53 -49.27 36.86
C ARG A 2 -44.44 -48.22 36.58
N ALA A 3 -43.21 -48.68 36.68
CA ALA A 3 -42.06 -48.07 36.03
C ALA A 3 -42.12 -48.42 34.54
N ARG A 4 -41.81 -47.46 33.66
CA ARG A 4 -40.99 -47.60 32.44
C ARG A 4 -41.11 -46.33 31.58
N THR A 5 -40.04 -46.09 30.83
CA THR A 5 -39.86 -45.13 29.72
C THR A 5 -39.62 -43.66 30.05
N PHE A 6 -38.49 -43.33 30.67
CA PHE A 6 -37.75 -42.09 30.38
C PHE A 6 -36.24 -42.35 30.50
N ALA A 7 -35.72 -43.18 29.60
CA ALA A 7 -34.29 -43.47 29.49
C ALA A 7 -33.93 -43.67 28.02
N CYS A 8 -34.20 -42.68 27.18
CA CYS A 8 -33.67 -42.65 25.81
C CYS A 8 -33.76 -41.24 25.16
N ALA A 9 -33.49 -40.18 25.93
CA ALA A 9 -33.50 -38.82 25.37
C ALA A 9 -32.28 -37.96 25.79
N CYS A 10 -31.45 -38.42 26.73
CA CYS A 10 -30.29 -37.66 27.21
C CYS A 10 -28.92 -38.15 26.68
N VAL A 11 -28.85 -39.22 25.88
CA VAL A 11 -27.56 -39.73 25.38
C VAL A 11 -27.19 -39.21 23.99
N CYS A 12 -28.14 -38.63 23.23
CA CYS A 12 -27.84 -38.07 21.92
C CYS A 12 -27.54 -36.57 21.91
N ALA A 13 -27.67 -35.87 23.04
CA ALA A 13 -27.36 -34.43 23.12
C ALA A 13 -25.87 -34.12 23.41
N LEU A 14 -25.08 -35.12 23.78
CA LEU A 14 -23.65 -34.97 24.09
C LEU A 14 -22.72 -35.40 22.93
N ALA A 15 -23.26 -35.84 21.80
CA ALA A 15 -22.47 -36.30 20.65
C ALA A 15 -22.34 -35.28 19.50
N CYS A 16 -22.94 -34.08 19.61
CA CYS A 16 -22.95 -33.08 18.53
C CYS A 16 -22.11 -31.82 18.78
N VAL A 17 -21.26 -31.78 19.83
CA VAL A 17 -20.42 -30.60 20.12
C VAL A 17 -18.92 -30.84 19.83
N LEU A 18 -18.52 -32.05 19.43
CA LEU A 18 -17.10 -32.42 19.28
C LEU A 18 -16.55 -32.47 17.85
N THR A 19 -17.25 -32.00 16.82
CA THR A 19 -16.71 -32.02 15.44
C THR A 19 -16.98 -30.74 14.63
N LEU A 20 -17.01 -29.58 15.28
CA LEU A 20 -16.97 -28.29 14.57
C LEU A 20 -15.83 -27.39 15.05
N SER A 21 -14.65 -27.96 15.31
CA SER A 21 -13.40 -27.20 15.11
C SER A 21 -13.08 -27.20 13.62
N ALA A 22 -13.89 -26.47 12.84
CA ALA A 22 -13.46 -26.00 11.54
C ALA A 22 -12.33 -25.02 11.81
N ALA A 23 -11.09 -25.53 11.81
CA ALA A 23 -9.92 -24.67 11.71
C ALA A 23 -10.17 -23.78 10.50
N LEU A 24 -10.28 -22.47 10.74
CA LEU A 24 -10.27 -21.48 9.66
C LEU A 24 -9.10 -21.85 8.75
N PRO A 25 -9.33 -22.00 7.43
CA PRO A 25 -8.25 -22.34 6.53
C PRO A 25 -7.14 -21.32 6.75
N VAL A 26 -5.94 -21.80 7.08
CA VAL A 26 -4.74 -20.98 7.21
C VAL A 26 -4.53 -20.37 5.83
N LYS A 27 -4.96 -19.12 5.64
CA LYS A 27 -4.69 -18.37 4.41
C LYS A 27 -3.17 -18.35 4.24
N GLU A 28 -2.72 -18.89 3.12
CA GLU A 28 -1.30 -19.00 2.79
C GLU A 28 -0.64 -17.61 2.89
N LYS A 29 0.50 -17.51 3.59
CA LYS A 29 1.25 -16.25 3.81
C LYS A 29 1.55 -15.48 2.51
N LYS A 30 1.56 -16.16 1.36
CA LYS A 30 1.71 -15.59 0.02
C LYS A 30 0.56 -14.66 -0.37
N GLN A 31 -0.67 -15.02 -0.01
CA GLN A 31 -1.85 -14.14 -0.18
C GLN A 31 -1.73 -12.92 0.73
N GLN A 32 -1.32 -13.09 2.00
CA GLN A 32 -1.22 -11.98 2.95
C GLN A 32 -0.18 -10.92 2.57
N GLN A 33 0.98 -11.29 2.03
CA GLN A 33 2.01 -10.33 1.62
C GLN A 33 1.69 -9.61 0.30
N GLN A 34 1.13 -10.32 -0.68
CA GLN A 34 0.62 -9.69 -1.91
C GLN A 34 -0.56 -8.76 -1.59
N GLU A 35 -1.48 -9.21 -0.73
CA GLU A 35 -2.54 -8.36 -0.17
C GLU A 35 -1.95 -7.13 0.54
N HIS A 36 -0.82 -7.24 1.27
CA HIS A 36 -0.22 -6.10 1.98
C HIS A 36 0.44 -5.07 1.06
N GLN A 37 1.20 -5.51 0.04
CA GLN A 37 1.79 -4.60 -0.96
C GLN A 37 0.72 -3.93 -1.81
N GLN A 38 -0.27 -4.71 -2.24
CA GLN A 38 -1.41 -4.20 -3.01
C GLN A 38 -2.24 -3.24 -2.15
N GLN A 39 -2.45 -3.54 -0.86
CA GLN A 39 -3.05 -2.61 0.10
C GLN A 39 -2.24 -1.33 0.33
N GLN A 40 -0.90 -1.38 0.29
CA GLN A 40 -0.07 -0.18 0.40
C GLN A 40 -0.20 0.69 -0.84
N GLU A 41 -0.11 0.11 -2.03
CA GLU A 41 -0.33 0.83 -3.30
C GLU A 41 -1.75 1.40 -3.40
N ASP A 42 -2.76 0.62 -2.98
CA ASP A 42 -4.16 1.06 -2.97
C ASP A 42 -4.38 2.20 -1.96
N LYS A 43 -3.76 2.13 -0.77
CA LYS A 43 -3.81 3.22 0.22
C LYS A 43 -3.12 4.49 -0.26
N GLU A 44 -1.96 4.36 -0.89
CA GLU A 44 -1.26 5.50 -1.49
C GLU A 44 -2.07 6.12 -2.63
N GLN A 45 -2.81 5.32 -3.41
CA GLN A 45 -3.74 5.79 -4.43
C GLN A 45 -5.02 6.42 -3.85
N GLU A 46 -5.55 5.90 -2.74
CA GLU A 46 -6.66 6.51 -2.03
C GLU A 46 -6.27 7.87 -1.44
N GLU A 47 -5.06 7.98 -0.89
CA GLU A 47 -4.49 9.23 -0.37
C GLU A 47 -4.18 10.22 -1.51
N LEU A 48 -3.70 9.74 -2.67
CA LEU A 48 -3.62 10.50 -3.93
C LEU A 48 -4.99 10.55 -4.64
N ASN A 49 -6.00 11.22 -4.08
CA ASN A 49 -7.33 11.50 -4.69
C ASN A 49 -7.60 10.67 -5.96
N LEU A 50 -8.10 9.44 -5.82
CA LEU A 50 -8.35 8.38 -6.83
C LEU A 50 -8.18 8.75 -8.33
N GLU A 51 -8.80 9.84 -8.79
CA GLU A 51 -8.71 10.33 -10.16
C GLU A 51 -7.33 10.89 -10.58
N TYR A 52 -6.60 11.55 -9.67
CA TYR A 52 -5.24 12.03 -9.91
C TYR A 52 -4.25 10.86 -10.04
N GLY A 53 -4.35 9.88 -9.14
CA GLY A 53 -3.57 8.64 -9.25
C GLY A 53 -3.85 7.88 -10.54
N ARG A 54 -5.13 7.84 -10.98
CA ARG A 54 -5.52 7.25 -12.25
C ARG A 54 -4.86 7.96 -13.45
N TYR A 55 -4.87 9.29 -13.50
CA TYR A 55 -4.22 10.04 -14.58
C TYR A 55 -2.73 9.73 -14.67
N LEU A 56 -2.03 9.73 -13.52
CA LEU A 56 -0.62 9.37 -13.45
C LEU A 56 -0.37 7.97 -14.01
N LYS A 57 -1.18 6.98 -13.62
CA LYS A 57 -1.08 5.60 -14.10
C LYS A 57 -1.29 5.49 -15.61
N GLU A 58 -2.29 6.18 -16.16
CA GLU A 58 -2.54 6.20 -17.61
C GLU A 58 -1.38 6.83 -18.39
N VAL A 59 -0.76 7.90 -17.85
CA VAL A 59 0.43 8.54 -18.44
C VAL A 59 1.65 7.61 -18.40
N VAL A 60 1.92 6.98 -17.25
CA VAL A 60 3.03 6.04 -17.09
C VAL A 60 2.86 4.85 -18.03
N GLN A 61 1.67 4.25 -18.09
CA GLN A 61 1.38 3.13 -18.98
C GLN A 61 1.56 3.49 -20.46
N ALA A 62 1.18 4.71 -20.86
CA ALA A 62 1.42 5.20 -22.22
C ALA A 62 2.91 5.35 -22.53
N LEU A 63 3.71 5.81 -21.57
CA LEU A 63 5.17 5.95 -21.70
C LEU A 63 5.90 4.60 -21.69
N GLU A 64 5.46 3.64 -20.87
CA GLU A 64 6.02 2.29 -20.79
C GLU A 64 5.75 1.46 -22.06
N SER A 65 4.76 1.86 -22.86
CA SER A 65 4.48 1.24 -24.15
C SER A 65 5.61 1.50 -25.17
N ASP A 66 6.44 2.54 -24.99
CA ASP A 66 7.63 2.77 -25.81
C ASP A 66 8.82 1.95 -25.27
N PRO A 67 9.37 0.99 -26.05
CA PRO A 67 10.53 0.22 -25.62
C PRO A 67 11.79 1.08 -25.42
N ASN A 68 11.94 2.20 -26.14
CA ASN A 68 13.10 3.08 -26.01
C ASN A 68 13.04 3.90 -24.72
N PHE A 69 11.87 4.45 -24.42
CA PHE A 69 11.64 5.18 -23.18
C PHE A 69 11.75 4.25 -21.96
N ARG A 70 11.17 3.05 -22.04
CA ARG A 70 11.25 2.03 -20.98
C ARG A 70 12.69 1.69 -20.59
N LYS A 71 13.57 1.43 -21.57
CA LYS A 71 15.00 1.15 -21.29
C LYS A 71 15.70 2.31 -20.58
N LYS A 72 15.35 3.55 -20.93
CA LYS A 72 15.89 4.74 -20.26
C LYS A 72 15.36 4.88 -18.83
N LEU A 73 14.11 4.48 -18.59
CA LEU A 73 13.52 4.45 -17.26
C LEU A 73 14.19 3.37 -16.37
N GLU A 74 14.40 2.16 -16.91
CA GLU A 74 15.06 1.06 -16.21
C GLU A 74 16.53 1.37 -15.86
N GLY A 75 17.22 2.16 -16.69
CA GLY A 75 18.61 2.58 -16.47
C GLY A 75 18.78 3.88 -15.67
N ALA A 76 17.70 4.61 -15.35
CA ALA A 76 17.78 5.90 -14.66
C ALA A 76 17.95 5.73 -13.15
N GLN A 77 18.67 6.67 -12.52
CA GLN A 77 18.75 6.74 -11.07
C GLN A 77 17.42 7.23 -10.47
N VAL A 78 17.10 6.74 -9.27
CA VAL A 78 15.87 7.10 -8.55
C VAL A 78 15.76 8.63 -8.36
N ASP A 79 16.87 9.29 -8.04
CA ASP A 79 16.89 10.75 -7.83
C ASP A 79 16.66 11.54 -9.13
N ASP A 80 17.09 11.00 -10.27
CA ASP A 80 16.88 11.61 -11.58
C ASP A 80 15.42 11.46 -12.05
N ILE A 81 14.77 10.36 -11.64
CA ILE A 81 13.33 10.17 -11.82
C ILE A 81 12.60 11.18 -10.95
N LYS A 82 12.89 11.23 -9.64
CA LYS A 82 12.22 12.14 -8.69
C LYS A 82 12.34 13.62 -9.07
N SER A 83 13.53 14.02 -9.53
CA SER A 83 13.77 15.41 -9.99
C SER A 83 13.13 15.74 -11.35
N GLY A 84 12.54 14.76 -12.04
CA GLY A 84 11.89 14.92 -13.33
C GLY A 84 12.87 15.17 -14.49
N LYS A 85 14.17 14.84 -14.33
CA LYS A 85 15.14 14.98 -15.43
C LYS A 85 14.80 14.06 -16.61
N ILE A 86 14.23 12.90 -16.33
CA ILE A 86 13.75 11.92 -17.32
C ILE A 86 12.73 12.52 -18.29
N ALA A 87 12.02 13.60 -17.91
CA ALA A 87 11.03 14.23 -18.77
C ALA A 87 11.62 14.77 -20.09
N ARG A 88 12.92 15.07 -20.15
CA ARG A 88 13.59 15.52 -21.39
C ARG A 88 13.57 14.45 -22.48
N GLU A 89 13.57 13.18 -22.09
CA GLU A 89 13.55 12.06 -23.02
C GLU A 89 12.23 11.95 -23.79
N LEU A 90 11.18 12.63 -23.32
CA LEU A 90 9.90 12.74 -23.98
C LEU A 90 10.04 13.26 -25.43
N HIS A 91 11.07 14.06 -25.74
CA HIS A 91 11.35 14.54 -27.10
C HIS A 91 11.59 13.44 -28.13
N PHE A 92 12.06 12.27 -27.69
CA PHE A 92 12.42 11.15 -28.56
C PHE A 92 11.35 10.06 -28.63
N VAL A 93 10.25 10.25 -27.90
CA VAL A 93 9.13 9.29 -27.86
C VAL A 93 8.35 9.32 -29.17
N ASP A 94 7.87 8.15 -29.59
CA ASP A 94 7.09 7.96 -30.81
C ASP A 94 5.85 8.88 -30.89
N HIS A 95 5.51 9.26 -32.13
CA HIS A 95 4.38 10.16 -32.40
C HIS A 95 3.04 9.62 -31.89
N ASN A 96 2.79 8.32 -32.00
CA ASN A 96 1.53 7.71 -31.53
C ASN A 96 1.34 7.90 -30.03
N ILE A 97 2.44 7.82 -29.27
CA ILE A 97 2.42 7.97 -27.82
C ILE A 97 2.27 9.44 -27.45
N ARG A 98 2.91 10.35 -28.20
CA ARG A 98 2.67 11.80 -28.07
C ARG A 98 1.19 12.14 -28.26
N THR A 99 0.54 11.62 -29.30
CA THR A 99 -0.90 11.82 -29.53
C THR A 99 -1.74 11.29 -28.38
N LYS A 100 -1.41 10.10 -27.85
CA LYS A 100 -2.09 9.53 -26.69
C LYS A 100 -1.90 10.39 -25.43
N LEU A 101 -0.71 10.92 -25.18
CA LEU A 101 -0.44 11.82 -24.06
C LEU A 101 -1.19 13.15 -24.19
N ASP A 102 -1.30 13.68 -25.41
CA ASP A 102 -2.10 14.88 -25.69
C ASP A 102 -3.58 14.66 -25.37
N GLU A 103 -4.14 13.49 -25.72
CA GLU A 103 -5.50 13.11 -25.38
C GLU A 103 -5.72 12.96 -23.87
N LEU A 104 -4.78 12.30 -23.18
CA LEU A 104 -4.81 12.15 -21.73
C LEU A 104 -4.81 13.50 -21.03
N LYS A 105 -3.94 14.43 -21.47
CA LYS A 105 -3.90 15.79 -20.94
C LYS A 105 -5.23 16.52 -21.11
N ARG A 106 -5.87 16.41 -22.29
CA ARG A 106 -7.17 17.06 -22.55
C ARG A 106 -8.26 16.52 -21.63
N ARG A 107 -8.34 15.20 -21.50
CA ARG A 107 -9.32 14.52 -20.62
C ARG A 107 -9.15 14.98 -19.18
N GLU A 108 -7.92 15.02 -18.70
CA GLU A 108 -7.63 15.43 -17.32
C GLU A 108 -7.92 16.92 -17.11
N LEU A 109 -7.57 17.76 -18.06
CA LEU A 109 -7.88 19.19 -17.99
C LEU A 109 -9.39 19.46 -17.98
N GLU A 110 -10.17 18.72 -18.78
CA GLU A 110 -11.62 18.78 -18.79
C GLU A 110 -12.22 18.35 -17.45
N ARG A 111 -11.71 17.26 -16.87
CA ARG A 111 -12.08 16.81 -15.52
C ARG A 111 -11.83 17.89 -14.47
N LEU A 112 -10.64 18.50 -14.49
CA LEU A 112 -10.26 19.57 -13.57
C LEU A 112 -11.14 20.82 -13.75
N ARG A 113 -11.52 21.15 -14.98
CA ARG A 113 -12.49 22.24 -15.26
C ARG A 113 -13.86 21.92 -14.68
N HIS A 114 -14.37 20.71 -14.86
CA HIS A 114 -15.65 20.31 -14.27
C HIS A 114 -15.64 20.38 -12.74
N LEU A 115 -14.54 19.95 -12.11
CA LEU A 115 -14.38 20.09 -10.65
C LEU A 115 -14.36 21.55 -10.22
N ALA A 116 -13.62 22.41 -10.94
CA ALA A 116 -13.57 23.84 -10.63
C ALA A 116 -14.96 24.50 -10.75
N VAL A 117 -15.73 24.18 -11.79
CA VAL A 117 -17.11 24.66 -11.98
C VAL A 117 -18.02 24.16 -10.86
N LYS A 118 -17.97 22.86 -10.53
CA LYS A 118 -18.78 22.26 -9.46
C LYS A 118 -18.44 22.85 -8.09
N GLU A 119 -17.17 23.12 -7.81
CA GLU A 119 -16.77 23.83 -6.58
C GLU A 119 -17.30 25.26 -6.55
N HIS A 120 -17.24 25.97 -7.68
CA HIS A 120 -17.75 27.34 -7.78
C HIS A 120 -19.26 27.40 -7.54
N GLU A 121 -20.03 26.50 -8.16
CA GLU A 121 -21.48 26.40 -7.96
C GLU A 121 -21.85 26.10 -6.50
N LYS A 122 -21.08 25.23 -5.82
CA LYS A 122 -21.29 24.92 -4.40
C LYS A 122 -20.96 26.07 -3.46
N LYS A 123 -20.01 26.94 -3.83
CA LYS A 123 -19.50 28.02 -2.97
C LYS A 123 -20.23 29.37 -3.17
N THR A 124 -21.33 29.38 -3.91
CA THR A 124 -22.25 30.51 -4.17
C THR A 124 -21.73 31.89 -3.75
N GLY A 125 -21.02 32.59 -4.65
CA GLY A 125 -20.68 34.01 -4.51
C GLY A 125 -19.20 34.36 -4.27
N VAL A 126 -18.28 33.40 -4.40
CA VAL A 126 -16.85 33.63 -4.11
C VAL A 126 -16.03 33.86 -5.38
N ASP A 127 -15.17 34.88 -5.30
CA ASP A 127 -14.28 35.41 -6.33
C ASP A 127 -13.60 34.33 -7.20
N ARG A 128 -13.68 34.50 -8.52
CA ARG A 128 -13.20 33.56 -9.56
C ARG A 128 -11.68 33.30 -9.47
N THR A 129 -10.98 34.14 -8.72
CA THR A 129 -9.55 34.08 -8.40
C THR A 129 -9.17 32.99 -7.39
N MET A 130 -10.12 32.47 -6.60
CA MET A 130 -9.87 31.42 -5.59
C MET A 130 -10.07 29.98 -6.10
N LEU A 131 -10.28 29.79 -7.40
CA LEU A 131 -10.25 28.46 -7.98
C LEU A 131 -8.82 27.93 -7.90
N LYS A 132 -8.62 26.85 -7.12
CA LYS A 132 -7.33 26.17 -7.01
C LYS A 132 -6.88 25.76 -8.41
N VAL A 133 -5.88 26.48 -8.95
CA VAL A 133 -5.27 26.14 -10.23
C VAL A 133 -4.66 24.75 -10.09
N PRO A 134 -4.96 23.81 -11.00
CA PRO A 134 -4.38 22.48 -10.90
C PRO A 134 -2.85 22.56 -10.98
N VAL A 135 -2.19 21.91 -10.01
CA VAL A 135 -0.77 22.14 -9.73
C VAL A 135 0.14 21.27 -10.60
N HIS A 136 -0.35 20.11 -11.05
CA HIS A 136 0.44 19.08 -11.73
C HIS A 136 0.38 19.15 -13.27
N ILE A 137 -0.37 20.09 -13.87
CA ILE A 137 -0.52 20.24 -15.33
C ILE A 137 -0.41 21.71 -15.74
N ASP A 138 0.17 21.98 -16.91
CA ASP A 138 0.15 23.33 -17.47
C ASP A 138 -1.15 23.64 -18.22
N HIS A 139 -1.86 24.66 -17.73
CA HIS A 139 -3.14 25.14 -18.26
C HIS A 139 -2.97 26.09 -19.44
N ARG A 140 -1.77 26.64 -19.63
CA ARG A 140 -1.47 27.61 -20.70
C ARG A 140 -1.46 26.95 -22.07
N ASN A 141 -1.13 25.66 -22.13
CA ASN A 141 -1.18 24.86 -23.34
C ASN A 141 -2.13 23.66 -23.18
N PRO A 142 -3.43 23.82 -23.44
CA PRO A 142 -4.42 22.75 -23.25
C PRO A 142 -4.26 21.56 -24.19
N MET A 143 -3.62 21.75 -25.35
CA MET A 143 -3.76 20.84 -26.49
C MET A 143 -2.62 19.85 -26.63
N ARG A 144 -1.44 20.16 -26.09
CA ARG A 144 -0.22 19.37 -26.23
C ARG A 144 0.42 19.11 -24.87
N PHE A 145 0.86 17.88 -24.67
CA PHE A 145 1.62 17.41 -23.52
C PHE A 145 3.12 17.62 -23.76
N GLU A 146 3.74 18.42 -22.90
CA GLU A 146 5.13 18.83 -23.01
C GLU A 146 5.99 18.28 -21.88
N VAL A 147 7.30 18.45 -22.03
CA VAL A 147 8.31 18.03 -21.03
C VAL A 147 8.00 18.63 -19.66
N GLU A 148 7.56 19.90 -19.63
CA GLU A 148 7.22 20.57 -18.39
C GLU A 148 5.98 19.99 -17.71
N ASP A 149 5.02 19.43 -18.47
CA ASP A 149 3.86 18.75 -17.89
C ASP A 149 4.29 17.46 -17.19
N LEU A 150 5.11 16.64 -17.86
CA LEU A 150 5.62 15.40 -17.28
C LEU A 150 6.50 15.68 -16.04
N LYS A 151 7.35 16.70 -16.13
CA LYS A 151 8.19 17.11 -15.00
C LYS A 151 7.36 17.60 -13.82
N LYS A 152 6.36 18.47 -14.04
CA LYS A 152 5.45 18.94 -12.99
C LYS A 152 4.65 17.79 -12.39
N LEU A 153 4.18 16.87 -13.22
CA LEU A 153 3.47 15.69 -12.77
C LEU A 153 4.33 14.86 -11.82
N ILE A 154 5.55 14.50 -12.23
CA ILE A 154 6.46 13.70 -11.40
C ILE A 154 6.82 14.41 -10.10
N VAL A 155 7.27 15.67 -10.17
CA VAL A 155 7.69 16.43 -8.98
C VAL A 155 6.52 16.58 -8.00
N LYS A 156 5.32 16.87 -8.49
CA LYS A 156 4.15 17.00 -7.63
C LYS A 156 3.77 15.67 -6.99
N THR A 157 3.83 14.57 -7.74
CA THR A 157 3.59 13.22 -7.21
C THR A 157 4.61 12.90 -6.11
N THR A 158 5.89 13.15 -6.33
CA THR A 158 6.92 12.88 -5.32
C THR A 158 6.75 13.74 -4.07
N GLU A 159 6.42 15.03 -4.22
CA GLU A 159 6.15 15.91 -3.09
C GLU A 159 4.92 15.46 -2.29
N ASP A 160 3.88 14.96 -2.96
CA ASP A 160 2.67 14.50 -2.30
C ASP A 160 2.88 13.19 -1.56
N LEU A 161 3.60 12.23 -2.16
CA LEU A 161 4.01 10.99 -1.50
C LEU A 161 4.89 11.29 -0.28
N GLU A 162 5.85 12.22 -0.40
CA GLU A 162 6.69 12.61 0.72
C GLU A 162 5.89 13.28 1.86
N LYS A 163 4.88 14.09 1.54
CA LYS A 163 3.99 14.68 2.55
C LYS A 163 3.17 13.63 3.26
N VAL A 164 2.63 12.67 2.53
CA VAL A 164 1.92 11.51 3.09
C VAL A 164 2.83 10.74 4.03
N ASP A 165 4.04 10.42 3.61
CA ASP A 165 5.01 9.70 4.44
C ASP A 165 5.42 10.50 5.68
N GLN A 166 5.60 11.81 5.56
CA GLN A 166 5.86 12.70 6.70
C GLN A 166 4.67 12.73 7.65
N GLN A 167 3.45 12.81 7.13
CA GLN A 167 2.23 12.79 7.93
C GLN A 167 2.12 11.48 8.71
N ARG A 168 2.27 10.33 8.04
CA ARG A 168 2.28 9.01 8.68
C ARG A 168 3.33 8.91 9.79
N ARG A 169 4.55 9.41 9.55
CA ARG A 169 5.62 9.47 10.57
C ARG A 169 5.25 10.36 11.76
N SER A 170 4.62 11.50 11.50
CA SER A 170 4.20 12.43 12.54
C SER A 170 3.05 11.89 13.38
N GLU A 171 2.07 11.24 12.75
CA GLU A 171 0.95 10.57 13.41
C GLU A 171 1.45 9.40 14.26
N PHE A 172 2.36 8.58 13.73
CA PHE A 172 3.01 7.53 14.51
C PHE A 172 3.75 8.09 15.73
N LYS A 173 4.51 9.17 15.56
CA LYS A 173 5.20 9.83 16.68
C LYS A 173 4.22 10.36 17.72
N GLN A 174 3.14 11.01 17.29
CA GLN A 174 2.10 11.52 18.20
C GLN A 174 1.42 10.38 18.96
N TYR A 175 1.09 9.30 18.28
CA TYR A 175 0.51 8.10 18.86
C TYR A 175 1.43 7.49 19.93
N GLU A 176 2.72 7.30 19.64
CA GLU A 176 3.67 6.75 20.61
C GLU A 176 3.89 7.69 21.81
N MET A 177 3.93 9.01 21.58
CA MET A 177 4.00 9.99 22.68
C MET A 177 2.76 9.94 23.58
N GLU A 178 1.57 9.88 23.00
CA GLU A 178 0.30 9.80 23.74
C GLU A 178 0.22 8.48 24.53
N LYS A 179 0.64 7.37 23.94
CA LYS A 179 0.67 6.06 24.58
C LYS A 179 1.60 6.03 25.81
N GLU A 180 2.82 6.55 25.68
CA GLU A 180 3.75 6.66 26.81
C GLU A 180 3.26 7.64 27.87
N PHE A 181 2.62 8.74 27.47
CA PHE A 181 2.03 9.70 28.39
C PHE A 181 0.94 9.06 29.25
N GLN A 182 -0.01 8.35 28.62
CA GLN A 182 -1.07 7.62 29.31
C GLN A 182 -0.49 6.57 30.27
N ARG A 183 0.48 5.78 29.79
CA ARG A 183 1.20 4.80 30.64
C ARG A 183 1.81 5.47 31.88
N HIS A 184 2.44 6.62 31.72
CA HIS A 184 3.04 7.33 32.84
C HIS A 184 1.99 7.88 33.82
N GLN A 185 0.87 8.41 33.32
CA GLN A 185 -0.24 8.85 34.17
C GLN A 185 -0.84 7.69 34.97
N ASP A 186 -1.05 6.54 34.33
CA ASP A 186 -1.56 5.34 34.99
C ASP A 186 -0.61 4.88 36.10
N LEU A 187 0.69 4.85 35.85
CA LEU A 187 1.69 4.50 36.86
C LEU A 187 1.75 5.49 38.03
N GLN A 188 1.51 6.78 37.80
CA GLN A 188 1.50 7.79 38.87
C GLN A 188 0.40 7.54 39.91
N GLY A 189 -0.76 7.01 39.49
CA GLY A 189 -1.91 6.74 40.37
C GLY A 189 -1.85 5.42 41.13
N MET A 190 -0.81 4.59 40.95
CA MET A 190 -0.72 3.23 41.50
C MET A 190 0.21 3.10 42.72
N ASP A 191 -0.10 2.14 43.59
CA ASP A 191 0.77 1.69 44.69
C ASP A 191 2.07 1.04 44.16
N ASP A 192 3.14 1.03 44.98
CA ASP A 192 4.46 0.55 44.59
C ASP A 192 4.48 -0.91 44.08
N GLN A 193 3.71 -1.80 44.71
CA GLN A 193 3.60 -3.21 44.29
C GLN A 193 2.91 -3.35 42.91
N HIS A 194 1.85 -2.58 42.67
CA HIS A 194 1.12 -2.60 41.40
C HIS A 194 1.93 -1.95 40.27
N ARG A 195 2.69 -0.89 40.58
CA ARG A 195 3.62 -0.22 39.66
C ARG A 195 4.67 -1.20 39.14
N GLN A 196 5.30 -1.97 40.04
CA GLN A 196 6.31 -2.95 39.66
C GLN A 196 5.75 -4.06 38.76
N GLN A 197 4.54 -4.56 39.05
CA GLN A 197 3.87 -5.55 38.20
C GLN A 197 3.49 -5.00 36.82
N ALA A 198 3.02 -3.73 36.75
CA ALA A 198 2.67 -3.09 35.49
C ALA A 198 3.90 -2.85 34.61
N GLU A 199 5.03 -2.45 35.22
CA GLU A 199 6.31 -2.32 34.53
C GLU A 199 6.82 -3.67 34.01
N GLU A 200 6.78 -4.73 34.81
CA GLU A 200 7.18 -6.08 34.39
C GLU A 200 6.34 -6.56 33.19
N LYS A 201 5.01 -6.44 33.28
CA LYS A 201 4.10 -6.78 32.16
C LYS A 201 4.44 -6.00 30.89
N HIS A 202 4.67 -4.70 31.00
CA HIS A 202 5.07 -3.88 29.86
C HIS A 202 6.41 -4.34 29.26
N THR A 203 7.41 -4.65 30.09
CA THR A 203 8.68 -5.17 29.57
C THR A 203 8.53 -6.50 28.86
N ASP A 204 7.64 -7.37 29.34
CA ASP A 204 7.39 -8.66 28.71
C ASP A 204 6.61 -8.52 27.42
N GLU A 205 5.67 -7.58 27.33
CA GLU A 205 4.98 -7.24 26.07
C GLU A 205 5.97 -6.70 25.04
N VAL A 206 6.86 -5.78 25.44
CA VAL A 206 7.91 -5.25 24.55
C VAL A 206 8.84 -6.36 24.06
N LYS A 207 9.27 -7.29 24.94
CA LYS A 207 10.07 -8.45 24.55
C LYS A 207 9.32 -9.32 23.54
N LYS A 208 8.06 -9.66 23.81
CA LYS A 208 7.22 -10.45 22.88
C LYS A 208 7.06 -9.78 21.52
N HIS A 209 6.96 -8.45 21.50
CA HIS A 209 6.90 -7.69 20.25
C HIS A 209 8.25 -7.64 19.52
N ALA A 210 9.37 -7.62 20.25
CA ALA A 210 10.71 -7.69 19.67
C ALA A 210 11.05 -9.10 19.15
N ASP A 211 10.51 -10.14 19.79
CA ASP A 211 10.71 -11.55 19.47
C ASP A 211 9.80 -12.00 18.31
N HIS A 212 9.89 -11.32 17.18
CA HIS A 212 9.27 -11.77 15.93
C HIS A 212 10.32 -12.36 14.98
N PRO A 213 9.97 -13.41 14.20
CA PRO A 213 10.87 -13.90 13.16
C PRO A 213 11.12 -12.80 12.11
N LYS A 214 12.32 -12.81 11.52
CA LYS A 214 12.69 -11.83 10.49
C LYS A 214 11.84 -12.10 9.24
N LEU A 215 10.97 -11.17 8.88
CA LEU A 215 10.16 -11.29 7.66
C LEU A 215 11.04 -11.02 6.44
N HIS A 216 11.09 -11.97 5.52
CA HIS A 216 11.75 -11.80 4.23
C HIS A 216 10.85 -11.03 3.26
N HIS A 217 11.46 -10.19 2.41
CA HIS A 217 10.71 -9.50 1.36
C HIS A 217 10.22 -10.51 0.31
N PRO A 218 9.06 -10.26 -0.33
CA PRO A 218 8.51 -11.16 -1.33
C PRO A 218 9.50 -11.39 -2.49
N GLY A 219 9.60 -12.65 -2.93
CA GLY A 219 10.50 -13.07 -4.00
C GLY A 219 12.00 -13.08 -3.64
N SER A 220 12.36 -12.87 -2.36
CA SER A 220 13.75 -13.02 -1.92
C SER A 220 14.22 -14.47 -2.00
N LYS A 221 15.53 -14.68 -2.24
CA LYS A 221 16.14 -16.02 -2.20
C LYS A 221 15.82 -16.74 -0.89
N GLN A 222 15.92 -16.02 0.23
CA GLN A 222 15.66 -16.55 1.57
C GLN A 222 14.20 -17.00 1.76
N GLN A 223 13.24 -16.30 1.15
CA GLN A 223 11.85 -16.76 1.15
C GLN A 223 11.67 -18.02 0.31
N LEU A 224 12.32 -18.11 -0.86
CA LEU A 224 12.23 -19.29 -1.71
C LEU A 224 12.89 -20.51 -1.06
N GLU A 225 14.04 -20.32 -0.41
CA GLU A 225 14.72 -21.33 0.40
C GLU A 225 13.85 -21.78 1.57
N GLN A 226 13.19 -20.86 2.28
CA GLN A 226 12.24 -21.21 3.35
C GLN A 226 11.07 -22.05 2.83
N VAL A 227 10.50 -21.70 1.67
CA VAL A 227 9.42 -22.49 1.06
C VAL A 227 9.92 -23.89 0.67
N TRP A 228 11.12 -23.98 0.11
CA TRP A 228 11.78 -25.24 -0.26
C TRP A 228 12.05 -26.15 0.95
N GLU A 229 12.47 -25.57 2.07
CA GLU A 229 12.72 -26.30 3.32
C GLU A 229 11.41 -26.68 4.04
N GLU A 230 10.48 -25.73 4.21
CA GLU A 230 9.27 -25.91 5.01
C GLU A 230 8.15 -26.65 4.25
N GLN A 231 7.93 -26.36 2.96
CA GLN A 231 6.84 -26.95 2.17
C GLN A 231 7.29 -28.16 1.36
N ASP A 232 8.45 -28.07 0.70
CA ASP A 232 8.96 -29.16 -0.14
C ASP A 232 9.81 -30.18 0.65
N HIS A 233 10.13 -29.88 1.91
CA HIS A 233 10.94 -30.73 2.80
C HIS A 233 12.30 -31.12 2.22
N MET A 234 12.88 -30.23 1.42
CA MET A 234 14.17 -30.40 0.77
C MET A 234 15.26 -29.69 1.56
N GLN A 235 16.52 -30.11 1.38
CA GLN A 235 17.63 -29.49 2.11
C GLN A 235 17.90 -28.06 1.57
N PRO A 236 18.18 -27.09 2.45
CA PRO A 236 18.52 -25.72 2.05
C PRO A 236 19.73 -25.63 1.10
N GLU A 237 20.69 -26.54 1.24
CA GLU A 237 21.94 -26.56 0.47
C GLU A 237 21.72 -26.93 -1.01
N ASP A 238 20.66 -27.67 -1.32
CA ASP A 238 20.32 -28.14 -2.66
C ASP A 238 19.34 -27.20 -3.38
N PHE A 239 19.13 -25.99 -2.86
CA PHE A 239 18.21 -25.02 -3.44
C PHE A 239 18.65 -24.60 -4.84
N ASP A 240 17.89 -25.03 -5.85
CA ASP A 240 18.00 -24.59 -7.23
C ASP A 240 16.73 -23.84 -7.65
N PRO A 241 16.83 -22.54 -8.00
CA PRO A 241 15.69 -21.76 -8.45
C PRO A 241 14.95 -22.40 -9.61
N ASN A 242 15.65 -23.02 -10.57
CA ASN A 242 14.99 -23.64 -11.72
C ASN A 242 14.11 -24.81 -11.26
N THR A 243 14.66 -25.70 -10.43
CA THR A 243 13.90 -26.83 -9.90
C THR A 243 12.73 -26.38 -9.03
N PHE A 244 12.93 -25.37 -8.18
CA PHE A 244 11.86 -24.74 -7.40
C PHE A 244 10.73 -24.22 -8.28
N PHE A 245 11.04 -23.44 -9.32
CA PHE A 245 10.03 -22.92 -10.24
C PHE A 245 9.37 -24.00 -11.11
N HIS A 246 10.03 -25.13 -11.40
CA HIS A 246 9.38 -26.26 -12.08
C HIS A 246 8.39 -27.00 -11.18
N LEU A 247 8.66 -27.11 -9.87
CA LEU A 247 7.74 -27.72 -8.90
C LEU A 247 6.49 -26.86 -8.68
N HIS A 248 6.66 -25.54 -8.66
CA HIS A 248 5.61 -24.56 -8.34
C HIS A 248 5.01 -23.84 -9.56
N GLY A 249 5.53 -24.08 -10.76
CA GLY A 249 5.10 -23.46 -12.01
C GLY A 249 3.99 -24.25 -12.72
N LYS A 250 2.74 -23.91 -12.42
CA LYS A 250 1.56 -24.25 -13.24
C LYS A 250 0.89 -22.99 -13.75
#